data_AF-A0A066PT94-F1
#
_entry.id   AF-A0A066PT94-F1
#
_cell.length_a   1.000
_cell.length_b   1.000
_cell.length_c   1.000
_cell.angle_alpha   90.00
_cell.angle_beta   90.00
_cell.angle_gamma   90.00
#
_symmetry.space_group_name_H-M   'P 1'
#
loop_
_entity.id
_entity.type
_entity.pdbx_description
1 polymer ?
#
loop_
_entity_poly.entity_id
_entity_poly.type
_entity_poly.pdbx_seq_one_letter_code
_entity_poly.pdbx_strand_id
1 'polypeptide(L)'
;MTKVTFGGRQAIKLCQMPQEDRLKFLAEGLPIIAQSAEGFWSASRQLQDKPREIEVLENFAHEEAAKALILIDAVRCPAKLISSKLNKVVGHFYDHLARLIYAEAQHWKPMHMKQLRDYVGICSTR
;
A
#
# COMPACT_ATOMS: atom_id res chain seq x y z
N MET A 1 13.02 -23.72 5.97
CA MET A 1 12.60 -22.43 5.38
C MET A 1 11.35 -22.70 4.56
N THR A 2 10.18 -22.36 5.09
CA THR A 2 8.90 -22.58 4.41
C THR A 2 8.83 -21.67 3.20
N LYS A 3 8.70 -22.25 2.01
CA LYS A 3 8.58 -21.55 0.74
C LYS A 3 7.32 -20.67 0.80
N VAL A 4 7.49 -19.37 1.00
CA VAL A 4 6.38 -18.41 0.98
C VAL A 4 5.80 -18.44 -0.43
N THR A 5 4.63 -19.05 -0.59
CA THR A 5 3.86 -19.02 -1.83
C THR A 5 3.25 -17.63 -1.98
N PHE A 6 3.98 -16.74 -2.68
CA PHE A 6 3.45 -15.45 -3.11
C PHE A 6 2.29 -15.66 -4.10
N GLY A 7 1.26 -14.81 -4.02
CA GLY A 7 0.14 -14.80 -4.98
C GLY A 7 -1.26 -15.08 -4.41
N GLY A 8 -1.40 -15.44 -3.13
CA GLY A 8 -2.72 -15.51 -2.49
C GLY A 8 -3.17 -14.13 -2.00
N ARG A 9 -4.46 -13.80 -2.08
CA ARG A 9 -5.07 -12.65 -1.40
C ARG A 9 -5.02 -12.82 0.13
N GLN A 10 -3.83 -12.93 0.72
CA GLN A 10 -3.62 -13.30 2.12
C GLN A 10 -4.01 -12.18 3.10
N ALA A 11 -4.01 -10.91 2.67
CA ALA A 11 -4.34 -9.78 3.56
C ALA A 11 -5.77 -9.86 4.14
N ILE A 12 -6.70 -10.61 3.53
CA ILE A 12 -8.04 -10.80 4.11
C ILE A 12 -8.01 -11.58 5.43
N LYS A 13 -6.98 -12.41 5.64
CA LYS A 13 -6.81 -13.16 6.89
C LYS A 13 -6.62 -12.24 8.09
N LEU A 14 -6.06 -11.05 7.88
CA LEU A 14 -5.89 -10.03 8.92
C LEU A 14 -7.21 -9.72 9.64
N CYS A 15 -8.33 -9.74 8.90
CA CYS A 15 -9.67 -9.43 9.41
C CYS A 15 -10.19 -10.45 10.43
N GLN A 16 -9.66 -11.67 10.41
CA GLN A 16 -10.09 -12.78 11.28
C GLN A 16 -9.09 -13.05 12.41
N MET A 17 -7.93 -12.38 12.40
CA MET A 17 -6.88 -12.57 13.40
C MET A 17 -7.09 -11.70 14.65
N PRO A 18 -6.77 -12.23 15.84
CA PRO A 18 -6.52 -11.42 17.03
C PRO A 18 -5.44 -10.36 16.78
N GLN A 19 -5.41 -9.30 17.58
CA GLN A 19 -4.50 -8.17 17.36
C GLN A 19 -3.02 -8.58 17.36
N GLU A 20 -2.60 -9.42 18.30
CA GLU A 20 -1.20 -9.85 18.42
C GLU A 20 -0.75 -10.65 17.18
N ASP A 21 -1.55 -11.64 16.77
CA ASP A 21 -1.26 -12.45 15.58
C ASP A 21 -1.27 -11.62 14.31
N ARG A 22 -2.18 -10.64 14.23
CA ARG A 22 -2.22 -9.68 13.12
C ARG A 22 -0.94 -8.87 13.03
N LEU A 23 -0.43 -8.37 14.16
CA LEU A 23 0.82 -7.60 14.19
C LEU A 23 2.02 -8.47 13.79
N LYS A 24 2.09 -9.72 14.25
CA LYS A 24 3.11 -10.68 13.82
C LYS A 24 3.06 -10.93 12.31
N PHE A 25 1.87 -11.20 11.78
CA PHE A 25 1.67 -11.42 10.35
C PHE A 25 2.06 -10.19 9.51
N LEU A 26 1.69 -8.99 9.97
CA LEU A 26 2.09 -7.74 9.31
C LEU A 26 3.59 -7.50 9.39
N ALA A 27 4.24 -7.81 10.51
CA ALA A 27 5.69 -7.67 10.68
C ALA A 27 6.48 -8.59 9.74
N GLU A 28 5.95 -9.77 9.41
CA GLU A 28 6.52 -10.66 8.40
C GLU A 28 6.30 -10.16 6.97
N GLY A 29 5.10 -9.64 6.66
CA GLY A 29 4.72 -9.26 5.31
C GLY A 29 5.24 -7.89 4.85
N LEU A 30 5.26 -6.90 5.74
CA LEU A 30 5.64 -5.51 5.41
C LEU A 30 7.06 -5.39 4.82
N PRO A 31 8.11 -6.03 5.38
CA PRO A 31 9.45 -5.97 4.80
C PRO A 31 9.52 -6.52 3.38
N ILE A 32 8.72 -7.55 3.07
CA ILE A 32 8.71 -8.16 1.73
C ILE A 32 8.13 -7.19 0.71
N ILE A 33 7.01 -6.52 1.05
CA ILE A 33 6.37 -5.53 0.19
C ILE A 33 7.30 -4.31 -0.01
N ALA A 34 7.93 -3.84 1.08
CA ALA A 34 8.89 -2.75 1.02
C ALA A 34 10.08 -3.09 0.10
N GLN A 35 10.63 -4.30 0.24
CA GLN A 35 11.71 -4.77 -0.62
C GLN A 35 11.28 -4.87 -2.10
N SER A 36 10.03 -5.26 -2.39
CA SER A 36 9.51 -5.22 -3.76
C SER A 36 9.45 -3.80 -4.32
N ALA A 37 8.98 -2.83 -3.54
CA ALA A 37 8.97 -1.42 -3.95
C ALA A 37 10.38 -0.90 -4.25
N GLU A 38 11.33 -1.15 -3.35
CA GLU A 38 12.74 -0.78 -3.52
C GLU A 38 13.38 -1.46 -4.74
N GLY A 39 13.04 -2.74 -4.98
CA GLY A 39 13.51 -3.50 -6.12
C GLY A 39 13.04 -2.92 -7.46
N PHE A 40 11.76 -2.60 -7.59
CA PHE A 40 11.22 -1.96 -8.80
C PHE A 40 11.82 -0.58 -9.03
N TRP A 41 11.94 0.23 -7.97
CA TRP A 41 12.56 1.54 -8.06
C TRP A 41 14.01 1.46 -8.51
N SER A 42 14.80 0.59 -7.87
CA SER A 42 16.21 0.40 -8.21
C SER A 42 16.39 -0.11 -9.63
N ALA A 43 15.52 -1.02 -10.09
CA ALA A 43 15.52 -1.50 -11.47
C ALA A 43 15.20 -0.37 -12.48
N SER A 44 14.26 0.52 -12.16
CA SER A 44 13.95 1.67 -13.03
C SER A 44 15.16 2.58 -13.20
N ARG A 45 15.98 2.77 -12.15
CA ARG A 45 17.19 3.61 -12.20
C ARG A 45 18.32 3.00 -13.04
N GLN A 46 18.28 1.70 -13.33
CA GLN A 46 19.31 1.01 -14.12
C GLN A 46 19.01 1.03 -15.63
N LEU A 47 17.80 1.41 -16.05
CA LEU A 47 17.45 1.53 -17.46
C LEU A 47 17.95 2.87 -18.03
N GLN A 48 18.41 2.83 -19.29
CA GLN A 48 18.81 3.99 -20.07
C GLN A 48 18.02 4.02 -21.38
N ASP A 49 17.68 5.22 -21.87
CA ASP A 49 16.99 5.47 -23.15
C ASP A 49 15.68 4.67 -23.37
N LYS A 50 15.02 4.29 -22.28
CA LYS A 50 13.77 3.50 -22.27
C LYS A 50 12.72 4.17 -21.38
N PRO A 51 12.24 5.36 -21.76
CA PRO A 51 11.41 6.19 -20.89
C PRO A 51 10.11 5.51 -20.47
N ARG A 52 9.49 4.72 -21.37
CA ARG A 52 8.25 4.00 -21.07
C ARG A 52 8.46 2.89 -20.04
N GLU A 53 9.50 2.10 -20.19
CA GLU A 53 9.81 0.99 -19.27
C GLU A 53 10.23 1.50 -17.90
N ILE A 54 10.96 2.63 -17.86
CA ILE A 54 11.27 3.35 -16.63
C ILE A 54 9.99 3.73 -15.90
N GLU A 55 9.06 4.40 -16.59
CA GLU A 55 7.78 4.83 -16.02
C GLU A 55 6.95 3.64 -15.50
N VAL A 56 6.91 2.53 -16.25
CA VAL A 56 6.22 1.31 -15.81
C VAL A 56 6.80 0.77 -14.50
N LEU A 57 8.13 0.71 -14.37
CA LEU A 57 8.78 0.23 -13.14
C LEU A 57 8.60 1.19 -11.96
N GLU A 58 8.65 2.51 -12.20
CA GLU A 58 8.33 3.52 -11.18
C GLU A 58 6.89 3.36 -10.68
N ASN A 59 5.92 3.16 -11.58
CA ASN A 59 4.53 2.93 -11.23
C ASN A 59 4.34 1.66 -10.39
N PHE A 60 5.03 0.56 -10.74
CA PHE A 60 5.04 -0.64 -9.89
C PHE A 60 5.64 -0.38 -8.51
N ALA A 61 6.74 0.38 -8.43
CA ALA A 61 7.34 0.75 -7.16
C ALA A 61 6.36 1.56 -6.29
N HIS A 62 5.66 2.53 -6.88
CA HIS A 62 4.64 3.32 -6.19
C HIS A 62 3.46 2.46 -5.72
N GLU A 63 2.99 1.51 -6.54
CA GLU A 63 1.91 0.61 -6.13
C GLU A 63 2.30 -0.28 -4.94
N GLU A 64 3.52 -0.81 -4.90
CA GLU A 64 4.02 -1.61 -3.77
C GLU A 64 4.25 -0.73 -2.52
N ALA A 65 4.78 0.49 -2.69
CA ALA A 65 4.91 1.43 -1.58
C ALA A 65 3.55 1.79 -0.98
N ALA A 66 2.53 2.05 -1.82
CA ALA A 66 1.18 2.32 -1.36
C ALA A 66 0.59 1.16 -0.55
N LYS A 67 0.80 -0.09 -0.99
CA LYS A 67 0.40 -1.29 -0.22
C LYS A 67 1.01 -1.29 1.17
N ALA A 68 2.32 -1.04 1.28
CA ALA A 68 3.00 -0.99 2.57
C ALA A 68 2.42 0.10 3.49
N LEU A 69 2.20 1.31 2.96
CA LEU A 69 1.65 2.42 3.74
C LEU A 69 0.21 2.17 4.19
N ILE A 70 -0.64 1.60 3.35
CA ILE A 70 -2.01 1.19 3.71
C ILE A 70 -1.98 0.19 4.88
N LEU A 71 -1.04 -0.76 4.88
CA LEU A 71 -0.87 -1.71 5.97
C LEU A 71 -0.30 -1.04 7.24
N ILE A 72 0.58 -0.05 7.10
CA ILE A 72 1.06 0.76 8.24
C ILE A 72 -0.11 1.52 8.89
N ASP A 73 -1.07 2.01 8.12
CA ASP A 73 -2.27 2.65 8.66
C ASP A 73 -3.12 1.65 9.48
N ALA A 74 -3.20 0.38 9.07
CA ALA A 74 -3.81 -0.66 9.89
C ALA A 74 -3.06 -0.88 11.22
N VAL A 75 -1.72 -0.81 11.23
CA VAL A 75 -0.89 -0.91 12.44
C VAL A 75 -1.09 0.30 13.36
N ARG A 76 -1.14 1.51 12.80
CA ARG A 76 -1.32 2.77 13.53
C ARG A 76 -2.74 2.98 14.07
N CYS A 77 -3.73 2.31 13.48
CA CYS A 77 -5.11 2.43 13.91
C CYS A 77 -5.28 1.95 15.36
N PRO A 78 -5.95 2.73 16.25
CA PRO A 78 -6.18 2.32 17.62
C PRO A 78 -6.87 0.95 17.72
N ALA A 79 -6.41 0.12 18.66
CA ALA A 79 -6.90 -1.25 18.87
C ALA A 79 -8.44 -1.36 18.99
N LYS A 80 -9.07 -0.35 19.60
CA LYS A 80 -10.54 -0.29 19.77
C LYS A 80 -11.30 -0.06 18.47
N LEU A 81 -10.65 0.50 17.43
CA LEU A 81 -11.27 0.90 16.17
C LEU A 81 -10.93 -0.04 15.02
N ILE A 82 -9.74 -0.62 15.02
CA ILE A 82 -9.20 -1.36 13.87
C ILE A 82 -10.13 -2.49 13.40
N SER A 83 -10.76 -3.24 14.29
CA SER A 83 -11.69 -4.32 13.91
C SER A 83 -12.83 -3.84 13.01
N SER A 84 -13.32 -2.61 13.22
CA SER A 84 -14.38 -1.99 12.40
C SER A 84 -13.88 -1.39 11.08
N LYS A 85 -12.56 -1.17 10.95
CA LYS A 85 -11.94 -0.48 9.81
C LYS A 85 -11.15 -1.40 8.90
N LEU A 86 -10.71 -2.55 9.41
CA LEU A 86 -9.74 -3.40 8.75
C LEU A 86 -10.22 -3.95 7.41
N ASN A 87 -11.50 -4.34 7.30
CA ASN A 87 -12.08 -4.73 6.02
C ASN A 87 -11.96 -3.62 4.96
N LYS A 88 -12.16 -2.36 5.36
CA LYS A 88 -12.03 -1.22 4.44
C LYS A 88 -10.57 -0.98 4.06
N VAL A 89 -9.65 -1.02 5.02
CA VAL A 89 -8.20 -0.89 4.78
C VAL A 89 -7.70 -1.98 3.83
N VAL A 90 -8.06 -3.24 4.09
CA VAL A 90 -7.72 -4.38 3.22
C VAL A 90 -8.40 -4.27 1.85
N GLY A 91 -9.61 -3.70 1.77
CA GLY A 91 -10.25 -3.37 0.50
C GLY A 91 -9.39 -2.44 -0.35
N HIS A 92 -8.90 -1.33 0.23
CA HIS A 92 -8.01 -0.39 -0.45
C HIS A 92 -6.67 -1.03 -0.86
N PHE A 93 -6.16 -1.98 -0.08
CA PHE A 93 -4.93 -2.71 -0.43
C PHE A 93 -5.05 -3.49 -1.75
N TYR A 94 -6.22 -4.03 -2.08
CA TYR A 94 -6.44 -4.75 -3.34
C TYR A 94 -6.93 -3.88 -4.49
N ASP A 95 -7.46 -2.70 -4.18
CA ASP A 95 -7.97 -1.78 -5.19
C ASP A 95 -6.81 -1.04 -5.88
N HIS A 96 -6.73 -1.14 -7.20
CA HIS A 96 -5.65 -0.50 -7.98
C HIS A 96 -5.76 1.02 -7.93
N LEU A 97 -6.96 1.57 -8.17
CA LEU A 97 -7.18 3.01 -8.18
C LEU A 97 -6.88 3.64 -6.82
N ALA A 98 -7.32 3.01 -5.74
CA ALA A 98 -7.06 3.46 -4.38
C ALA A 98 -5.56 3.51 -4.08
N ARG A 99 -4.76 2.53 -4.53
CA ARG A 99 -3.31 2.53 -4.35
C ARG A 99 -2.63 3.67 -5.09
N LEU A 100 -3.05 3.95 -6.32
CA LEU A 100 -2.51 5.07 -7.10
C LEU A 100 -2.85 6.42 -6.45
N ILE A 101 -4.11 6.64 -6.08
CA ILE A 101 -4.53 7.85 -5.35
C ILE A 101 -3.75 7.98 -4.04
N TYR A 102 -3.55 6.87 -3.31
CA TYR A 102 -2.83 6.89 -2.05
C TYR A 102 -1.36 7.27 -2.25
N ALA A 103 -0.67 6.70 -3.24
CA ALA A 103 0.72 7.02 -3.58
C ALA A 103 0.88 8.50 -3.96
N GLU A 104 -0.03 9.01 -4.81
CA GLU A 104 0.01 10.40 -5.26
C GLU A 104 -0.23 11.37 -4.08
N ALA A 105 -1.16 11.04 -3.18
CA ALA A 105 -1.49 11.83 -2.00
C ALA A 105 -0.35 11.93 -0.97
N GLN A 106 0.63 11.00 -0.95
CA GLN A 106 1.70 11.01 0.08
C GLN A 106 2.61 12.23 0.02
N HIS A 107 2.78 12.82 -1.16
CA HIS A 107 3.56 14.05 -1.34
C HIS A 107 2.80 15.28 -0.82
N TRP A 108 1.52 15.12 -0.54
CA TRP A 108 0.62 16.22 -0.22
C TRP A 108 0.59 16.50 1.28
N LYS A 109 0.60 17.78 1.64
CA LYS A 109 0.58 18.25 3.03
C LYS A 109 -0.72 19.01 3.31
N PRO A 110 -1.88 18.33 3.33
CA PRO A 110 -3.15 19.01 3.57
C PRO A 110 -3.18 19.56 4.99
N MET A 111 -3.52 20.84 5.14
CA MET A 111 -3.64 21.46 6.46
C MET A 111 -5.01 21.16 7.11
N HIS A 112 -5.98 20.68 6.33
CA HIS A 112 -7.29 20.30 6.83
C HIS A 112 -7.99 19.26 5.94
N MET A 113 -8.92 18.50 6.53
CA MET A 113 -9.65 17.42 5.86
C MET A 113 -10.40 17.84 4.59
N LYS A 114 -10.82 19.10 4.47
CA LYS A 114 -11.48 19.61 3.26
C LYS A 114 -10.56 19.54 2.03
N GLN A 115 -9.28 19.90 2.17
CA GLN A 115 -8.31 19.85 1.08
C GLN A 115 -8.14 18.42 0.58
N LEU A 116 -7.99 17.46 1.51
CA LEU A 116 -7.90 16.04 1.17
C LEU A 116 -9.11 15.55 0.37
N ARG A 117 -10.33 15.93 0.77
CA ARG A 117 -11.55 15.55 0.05
C ARG A 117 -11.61 16.15 -1.35
N ASP A 118 -11.26 17.43 -1.49
CA ASP A 118 -11.29 18.12 -2.78
C ASP A 118 -10.33 17.45 -3.77
N TYR A 119 -9.12 17.09 -3.32
CA TYR A 119 -8.13 16.38 -4.13
C TYR A 119 -8.55 14.96 -4.51
N VAL A 120 -9.04 14.16 -3.56
CA VAL A 120 -9.55 12.82 -3.86
C VAL A 120 -10.72 12.91 -4.84
N GLY A 121 -11.57 13.92 -4.73
CA GLY A 121 -12.63 14.21 -5.69
C GLY A 121 -12.09 14.45 -7.10
N ILE A 122 -11.03 15.24 -7.23
CA ILE A 122 -10.36 15.51 -8.52
C ILE A 122 -9.72 14.22 -9.08
N CYS A 123 -8.93 13.49 -8.29
CA CYS A 123 -8.24 12.29 -8.74
C CYS A 123 -9.20 11.14 -9.11
N SER A 124 -10.40 11.10 -8.51
CA SER A 124 -11.43 10.09 -8.84
C SER A 124 -12.17 10.37 -10.16
N THR A 125 -11.93 11.52 -10.79
CA THR A 125 -12.59 11.95 -12.04
C THR A 125 -11.66 11.97 -13.26
N ARG A 126 -10.38 11.65 -13.07
CA ARG A 126 -9.40 11.45 -14.15
C ARG A 126 -9.37 10.00 -14.59
#